data_AF-A0A4Q4US07-F1
#
_entry.id   AF-A0A4Q4US07-F1
#
_cell.length_a   1.000
_cell.length_b   1.000
_cell.length_c   1.000
_cell.angle_alpha   90.00
_cell.angle_beta   90.00
_cell.angle_gamma   90.00
#
_symmetry.space_group_name_H-M   'P 1'
#
loop_
_entity.id
_entity.type
_entity.pdbx_description
1 polymer ?
#
loop_
_entity_poly.entity_id
_entity_poly.type
_entity_poly.pdbx_seq_one_letter_code
_entity_poly.pdbx_strand_id
1 'polypeptide(L)'
;MTSIVKIIAEDGSPPPMDTRTMLLRQTSPCNFEIRFKGDAIYKTAFPMPVLKGAVQRTVDPASGTVTLSAPVAGPLDLEGFPELIYPLALGKDSVPATLNSLHVSLDSLPILSVEEEDKQVNQWLITLTSHQFSVRERHAREVHASSPLENPAPPRLSFKESLFTIFMVASGLQGGSTGLFALADQERGNQILLFVRALRLDGAAGSVVADAAALPLTRELVDSRELETFLLVLRELEICVIDVDDAELTLWKRVLPALAERCRTWSHGPDCEYRRPGASAPLTLLSERQFMCSCGNGRLPADYMRLPEWDVASRHAVRVAISPTFSSPFVEDVVDVEMLRAQGGLEGLLRDKCRNCNATESKKGGRLLKCTRCRAAAYCSQECQRKDWKKHRMECKPVDD
;
A
#
# COMPACT_ATOMS: atom_id res chain seq x y z
N MET A 1 -14.89 -3.96 26.94
CA MET A 1 -14.53 -5.36 26.65
C MET A 1 -13.74 -5.93 27.81
N THR A 2 -13.95 -7.20 28.15
CA THR A 2 -13.22 -7.87 29.25
C THR A 2 -12.66 -9.19 28.74
N SER A 3 -11.39 -9.45 29.05
CA SER A 3 -10.69 -10.70 28.80
C SER A 3 -10.20 -11.25 30.14
N ILE A 4 -10.54 -12.51 30.44
CA ILE A 4 -10.18 -13.16 31.70
C ILE A 4 -9.27 -14.34 31.37
N VAL A 5 -8.10 -14.38 31.98
CA VAL A 5 -7.11 -15.45 31.83
C VAL A 5 -6.90 -16.10 33.17
N LYS A 6 -7.06 -17.42 33.25
CA LYS A 6 -6.71 -18.20 34.43
C LYS A 6 -5.36 -18.88 34.19
N ILE A 7 -4.40 -18.62 35.07
CA ILE A 7 -3.02 -19.10 34.98
C ILE A 7 -2.77 -20.02 36.18
N ILE A 8 -2.44 -21.26 35.89
CA ILE A 8 -2.13 -22.31 36.86
C ILE A 8 -0.89 -23.07 36.38
N ALA A 9 0.00 -23.41 37.31
CA ALA A 9 1.16 -24.26 37.08
C ALA A 9 0.75 -25.75 37.00
N GLU A 10 1.68 -26.62 36.63
CA GLU A 10 1.43 -28.07 36.49
C GLU A 10 1.02 -28.73 37.81
N ASP A 11 1.48 -28.19 38.94
CA ASP A 11 1.09 -28.64 40.29
C ASP A 11 -0.30 -28.12 40.73
N GLY A 12 -0.99 -27.38 39.85
CA GLY A 12 -2.31 -26.78 40.11
C GLY A 12 -2.26 -25.47 40.90
N SER A 13 -1.09 -25.00 41.32
CA SER A 13 -0.94 -23.74 42.04
C SER A 13 -0.81 -22.54 41.09
N PRO A 14 -1.31 -21.34 41.45
CA PRO A 14 -1.00 -20.13 40.71
C PRO A 14 0.51 -19.83 40.78
N PRO A 15 1.15 -19.40 39.67
CA PRO A 15 2.52 -18.91 39.74
C PRO A 15 2.59 -17.64 40.61
N PRO A 16 3.79 -17.18 41.01
CA PRO A 16 3.94 -15.89 41.66
C PRO A 16 3.44 -14.75 40.76
N MET A 17 2.30 -14.14 41.11
CA MET A 17 1.68 -13.06 40.34
C MET A 17 1.53 -11.81 41.21
N ASP A 18 1.91 -10.66 40.68
CA ASP A 18 1.62 -9.35 41.27
C ASP A 18 1.32 -8.36 40.14
N THR A 19 0.20 -7.64 40.25
CA THR A 19 -0.19 -6.57 39.34
C THR A 19 0.96 -5.58 39.06
N ARG A 20 1.78 -5.27 40.07
CA ARG A 20 2.91 -4.32 39.94
C ARG A 20 4.05 -4.87 39.08
N THR A 21 4.22 -6.18 39.06
CA THR A 21 5.27 -6.86 38.28
C THR A 21 4.76 -7.38 36.93
N MET A 22 3.46 -7.26 36.66
CA MET A 22 2.85 -7.73 35.44
C MET A 22 3.22 -6.85 34.25
N LEU A 23 3.94 -7.44 33.30
CA LEU A 23 4.23 -6.83 32.01
C LEU A 23 3.16 -7.24 31.01
N LEU A 24 2.56 -6.25 30.36
CA LEU A 24 1.60 -6.44 29.29
C LEU A 24 2.21 -5.95 27.98
N ARG A 25 2.36 -6.84 27.00
CA ARG A 25 2.85 -6.52 25.65
C ARG A 25 1.70 -6.71 24.67
N GLN A 26 1.38 -5.68 23.90
CA GLN A 26 0.41 -5.79 22.82
C GLN A 26 1.14 -6.22 21.55
N THR A 27 0.69 -7.30 20.93
CA THR A 27 1.31 -7.88 19.71
C THR A 27 0.49 -7.62 18.46
N SER A 28 -0.79 -7.29 18.62
CA SER A 28 -1.71 -6.79 17.58
C SER A 28 -2.85 -6.05 18.28
N PRO A 29 -3.78 -5.40 17.56
CA PRO A 29 -4.91 -4.71 18.19
C PRO A 29 -5.77 -5.60 19.11
N CYS A 30 -5.83 -6.89 18.81
CA CYS A 30 -6.63 -7.85 19.57
C CYS A 30 -5.79 -8.74 20.51
N ASN A 31 -4.50 -8.96 20.22
CA ASN A 31 -3.69 -9.96 20.94
C ASN A 31 -2.69 -9.31 21.92
N PHE A 32 -2.57 -9.94 23.08
CA PHE A 32 -1.73 -9.51 24.18
C PHE A 32 -0.93 -10.67 24.76
N GLU A 33 0.27 -10.37 25.24
CA GLU A 33 1.11 -11.24 26.03
C GLU A 33 1.24 -10.68 27.44
N ILE A 34 1.06 -11.55 28.43
CA ILE A 34 1.22 -11.29 29.85
C ILE A 34 2.49 -12.00 30.31
N ARG A 35 3.35 -11.28 31.03
CA ARG A 35 4.52 -11.85 31.70
C ARG A 35 4.55 -11.41 33.16
N PHE A 36 5.01 -12.32 34.02
CA PHE A 36 5.33 -12.06 35.42
C PHE A 36 6.83 -12.25 35.64
N LYS A 37 7.30 -12.32 36.90
CA LYS A 37 8.68 -12.71 37.19
C LYS A 37 8.94 -14.13 36.67
N GLY A 38 9.95 -14.28 35.80
CA GLY A 38 10.31 -15.54 35.12
C GLY A 38 10.20 -15.43 33.60
N ASP A 39 10.34 -16.56 32.91
CA ASP A 39 10.42 -16.60 31.43
C ASP A 39 9.10 -16.98 30.74
N ALA A 40 8.05 -17.30 31.51
CA ALA A 40 6.76 -17.72 30.96
C ALA A 40 6.00 -16.57 30.28
N ILE A 41 5.39 -16.88 29.13
CA ILE A 41 4.56 -15.95 28.35
C ILE A 41 3.15 -16.51 28.25
N TYR A 42 2.17 -15.78 28.79
CA TYR A 42 0.76 -16.13 28.69
C TYR A 42 0.09 -15.29 27.61
N LYS A 43 -0.63 -15.92 26.69
CA LYS A 43 -1.29 -15.22 25.58
C LYS A 43 -2.78 -15.03 25.88
N THR A 44 -3.32 -13.89 25.49
CA THR A 44 -4.74 -13.58 25.59
C THR A 44 -5.18 -12.71 24.42
N ALA A 45 -6.48 -12.72 24.11
CA ALA A 45 -7.03 -11.92 23.04
C ALA A 45 -8.35 -11.27 23.44
N PHE A 46 -8.54 -10.03 23.00
CA PHE A 46 -9.85 -9.40 22.95
C PHE A 46 -10.55 -9.76 21.64
N PRO A 47 -11.89 -9.91 21.62
CA PRO A 47 -12.62 -10.15 20.38
C PRO A 47 -12.69 -8.92 19.46
N MET A 48 -12.34 -7.74 19.99
CA MET A 48 -12.32 -6.47 19.26
C MET A 48 -11.02 -5.73 19.55
N PRO A 49 -10.55 -4.88 18.62
CA PRO A 49 -9.37 -4.03 18.83
C PRO A 49 -9.48 -3.19 20.10
N VAL A 50 -8.41 -3.15 20.89
CA VAL A 50 -8.25 -2.26 22.05
C VAL A 50 -6.83 -1.69 22.05
N LEU A 51 -6.58 -0.60 22.77
CA LEU A 51 -5.23 -0.06 22.93
C LEU A 51 -4.64 -0.42 24.29
N LYS A 52 -3.38 -0.88 24.31
CA LYS A 52 -2.64 -1.19 25.54
C LYS A 52 -2.72 -0.07 26.59
N GLY A 53 -2.65 1.19 26.15
CA GLY A 53 -2.72 2.35 27.04
C GLY A 53 -4.05 2.49 27.77
N ALA A 54 -5.13 1.93 27.24
CA ALA A 54 -6.47 1.97 27.82
C ALA A 54 -6.82 0.69 28.60
N VAL A 55 -5.91 -0.30 28.68
CA VAL A 55 -6.16 -1.56 29.39
C VAL A 55 -6.01 -1.37 30.90
N GLN A 56 -7.12 -1.53 31.61
CA GLN A 56 -7.16 -1.76 33.05
C GLN A 56 -6.87 -3.23 33.34
N ARG A 57 -6.13 -3.47 34.41
CA ARG A 57 -5.61 -4.79 34.78
C ARG A 57 -5.85 -5.09 36.24
N THR A 58 -6.30 -6.30 36.51
CA THR A 58 -6.50 -6.82 37.86
C THR A 58 -5.91 -8.22 37.92
N VAL A 59 -5.14 -8.49 38.97
CA VAL A 59 -4.52 -9.80 39.23
C VAL A 59 -5.07 -10.29 40.57
N ASP A 60 -5.59 -11.51 40.59
CA ASP A 60 -5.96 -12.24 41.79
C ASP A 60 -4.99 -13.42 42.00
N PRO A 61 -3.96 -13.24 42.84
CA PRO A 61 -2.95 -14.28 43.07
C PRO A 61 -3.50 -15.56 43.70
N ALA A 62 -4.60 -15.48 44.47
CA ALA A 62 -5.17 -16.64 45.14
C ALA A 62 -5.86 -17.59 44.15
N SER A 63 -6.54 -17.03 43.14
CA SER A 63 -7.23 -17.82 42.11
C SER A 63 -6.42 -18.04 40.83
N GLY A 64 -5.26 -17.39 40.70
CA GLY A 64 -4.47 -17.40 39.47
C GLY A 64 -5.11 -16.60 38.33
N THR A 65 -6.02 -15.67 38.62
CA THR A 65 -6.79 -14.97 37.59
C THR A 65 -6.19 -13.62 37.23
N VAL A 66 -6.09 -13.33 35.94
CA VAL A 66 -5.76 -12.02 35.38
C VAL A 66 -6.96 -11.52 34.57
N THR A 67 -7.50 -10.39 34.96
CA THR A 67 -8.59 -9.72 34.25
C THR A 67 -8.06 -8.47 33.57
N LEU A 68 -8.28 -8.39 32.25
CA LEU A 68 -7.98 -7.21 31.44
C LEU A 68 -9.29 -6.60 30.94
N SER A 69 -9.51 -5.31 31.18
CA SER A 69 -10.67 -4.58 30.66
C SER A 69 -10.23 -3.33 29.91
N ALA A 70 -10.87 -3.06 28.77
CA ALA A 70 -10.57 -1.88 27.96
C ALA A 70 -11.80 -1.45 27.14
N PRO A 71 -11.93 -0.15 26.80
CA PRO A 71 -12.84 0.29 25.75
C PRO A 71 -12.39 -0.27 24.39
N VAL A 72 -13.34 -0.42 23.46
CA VAL A 72 -13.01 -0.74 22.06
C VAL A 72 -12.27 0.45 21.46
N ALA A 73 -11.16 0.19 20.78
CA ALA A 73 -10.41 1.23 20.06
C ALA A 73 -11.23 1.72 18.86
N GLY A 74 -11.27 3.04 18.66
CA GLY A 74 -11.80 3.62 17.44
C GLY A 74 -10.89 3.28 16.24
N PRO A 75 -11.42 3.29 15.01
CA PRO A 75 -10.61 2.99 13.82
C PRO A 75 -9.40 3.92 13.63
N LEU A 76 -9.53 5.18 14.04
CA LEU A 76 -8.45 6.19 14.00
C LEU A 76 -7.43 6.04 15.13
N ASP A 77 -7.81 5.38 16.23
CA ASP A 77 -6.89 5.11 17.34
C ASP A 77 -5.86 4.03 16.97
N LEU A 78 -6.07 3.31 15.87
CA LEU A 78 -5.24 2.20 15.39
C LEU A 78 -4.12 2.65 14.43
N GLU A 79 -3.76 3.93 14.42
CA GLU A 79 -2.61 4.44 13.66
C GLU A 79 -1.28 3.76 14.05
N GLY A 80 -1.16 3.32 15.32
CA GLY A 80 -0.01 2.54 15.80
C GLY A 80 0.10 1.11 15.23
N PHE A 81 -0.86 0.68 14.42
CA PHE A 81 -0.87 -0.62 13.73
C PHE A 81 -1.03 -0.42 12.22
N PRO A 82 -0.06 0.22 11.55
CA PRO A 82 -0.18 0.58 10.14
C PRO A 82 -0.47 -0.63 9.24
N GLU A 83 -0.01 -1.83 9.63
CA GLU A 83 -0.16 -3.09 8.91
C GLU A 83 -1.60 -3.60 8.74
N LEU A 84 -2.56 -3.07 9.51
CA LEU A 84 -3.99 -3.39 9.33
C LEU A 84 -4.59 -2.88 8.02
N ILE A 85 -3.80 -2.22 7.19
CA ILE A 85 -4.17 -1.91 5.81
C ILE A 85 -4.22 -3.18 4.94
N TYR A 86 -3.35 -4.17 5.20
CA TYR A 86 -3.38 -5.51 4.59
C TYR A 86 -3.11 -6.61 5.66
N PRO A 87 -4.04 -6.81 6.61
CA PRO A 87 -3.90 -7.81 7.65
C PRO A 87 -3.73 -9.21 7.08
N LEU A 88 -2.68 -9.87 7.56
CA LEU A 88 -2.33 -11.25 7.23
C LEU A 88 -2.16 -12.03 8.54
N ALA A 89 -2.80 -13.19 8.61
CA ALA A 89 -2.67 -14.09 9.75
C ALA A 89 -2.20 -15.47 9.27
N LEU A 90 -1.37 -16.15 10.06
CA LEU A 90 -1.09 -17.56 9.83
C LEU A 90 -2.21 -18.40 10.47
N GLY A 91 -2.86 -19.23 9.66
CA GLY A 91 -3.83 -20.21 10.14
C GLY A 91 -3.17 -21.33 10.96
N LYS A 92 -3.98 -22.26 11.50
CA LYS A 92 -3.49 -23.39 12.31
C LYS A 92 -2.47 -24.27 11.57
N ASP A 93 -2.64 -24.40 10.26
CA ASP A 93 -1.75 -25.19 9.40
C ASP A 93 -0.56 -24.37 8.86
N SER A 94 -0.31 -23.19 9.46
CA SER A 94 0.73 -22.25 9.03
C SER A 94 0.53 -21.72 7.59
N VAL A 95 -0.70 -21.79 7.08
CA VAL A 95 -1.07 -21.19 5.80
C VAL A 95 -1.46 -19.74 6.04
N PRO A 96 -0.82 -18.76 5.37
CA PRO A 96 -1.22 -17.37 5.43
C PRO A 96 -2.63 -17.15 4.89
N ALA A 97 -3.43 -16.36 5.61
CA ALA A 97 -4.79 -15.98 5.25
C ALA A 97 -4.93 -14.46 5.27
N THR A 98 -5.30 -13.88 4.13
CA THR A 98 -5.61 -12.45 4.00
C THR A 98 -6.96 -12.17 4.63
N LEU A 99 -7.06 -11.15 5.50
CA LEU A 99 -8.31 -10.88 6.22
C LEU A 99 -9.22 -9.86 5.52
N ASN A 100 -8.66 -8.96 4.72
CA ASN A 100 -9.42 -7.92 4.00
C ASN A 100 -9.09 -7.84 2.50
N SER A 101 -8.24 -8.74 1.99
CA SER A 101 -7.79 -8.74 0.60
C SER A 101 -8.35 -9.95 -0.12
N LEU A 102 -9.35 -9.69 -0.96
CA LEU A 102 -10.01 -10.72 -1.76
C LEU A 102 -9.05 -11.28 -2.81
N HIS A 103 -9.05 -12.60 -2.97
CA HIS A 103 -8.26 -13.28 -3.97
C HIS A 103 -8.60 -12.78 -5.38
N VAL A 104 -7.59 -12.57 -6.21
CA VAL A 104 -7.73 -12.09 -7.59
C VAL A 104 -6.97 -13.01 -8.54
N SER A 105 -7.69 -13.54 -9.53
CA SER A 105 -7.09 -14.32 -10.62
C SER A 105 -6.59 -13.35 -11.69
N LEU A 106 -5.34 -12.88 -11.55
CA LEU A 106 -4.76 -11.86 -12.43
C LEU A 106 -4.84 -12.24 -13.91
N ASP A 107 -4.62 -13.52 -14.24
CA ASP A 107 -4.65 -13.99 -15.64
C ASP A 107 -6.04 -13.93 -16.28
N SER A 108 -7.11 -13.87 -15.48
CA SER A 108 -8.49 -13.71 -15.97
C SER A 108 -8.90 -12.25 -16.21
N LEU A 109 -8.13 -11.28 -15.70
CA LEU A 109 -8.49 -9.87 -15.79
C LEU A 109 -7.98 -9.24 -17.11
N PRO A 110 -8.79 -8.42 -17.79
CA PRO A 110 -8.36 -7.67 -18.97
C PRO A 110 -7.18 -6.76 -18.65
N ILE A 111 -6.20 -6.69 -19.57
CA ILE A 111 -5.10 -5.73 -19.49
C ILE A 111 -5.61 -4.38 -19.94
N LEU A 112 -5.35 -3.34 -19.14
CA LEU A 112 -5.57 -1.96 -19.51
C LEU A 112 -4.45 -1.54 -20.46
N SER A 113 -4.82 -1.10 -21.68
CA SER A 113 -3.85 -0.50 -22.60
C SER A 113 -3.32 0.81 -22.02
N VAL A 114 -2.00 0.98 -22.02
CA VAL A 114 -1.29 2.18 -21.51
C VAL A 114 -0.46 2.86 -22.61
N GLU A 115 -0.79 2.56 -23.86
CA GLU A 115 -0.14 3.16 -25.03
C GLU A 115 -0.39 4.68 -25.09
N GLU A 116 0.48 5.40 -25.81
CA GLU A 116 0.42 6.87 -25.93
C GLU A 116 -0.94 7.37 -26.47
N GLU A 117 -1.62 6.57 -27.29
CA GLU A 117 -2.94 6.91 -27.82
C GLU A 117 -4.06 6.85 -26.78
N ASP A 118 -3.93 5.97 -25.80
CA ASP A 118 -4.95 5.72 -24.76
C ASP A 118 -4.79 6.62 -23.53
N LYS A 119 -3.66 7.32 -23.38
CA LYS A 119 -3.39 8.22 -22.23
C LYS A 119 -4.50 9.24 -21.95
N GLN A 120 -5.15 9.74 -23.00
CA GLN A 120 -6.25 10.70 -22.86
C GLN A 120 -7.53 10.05 -22.29
N VAL A 121 -7.83 8.82 -22.71
CA VAL A 121 -8.96 8.06 -22.18
C VAL A 121 -8.66 7.61 -20.76
N ASN A 122 -7.41 7.22 -20.46
CA ASN A 122 -6.97 6.74 -19.16
C ASN A 122 -6.83 7.80 -18.07
N GLN A 123 -7.15 9.08 -18.34
CA GLN A 123 -7.12 10.15 -17.34
C GLN A 123 -7.99 9.86 -16.10
N TRP A 124 -9.00 8.99 -16.22
CA TRP A 124 -9.80 8.53 -15.07
C TRP A 124 -8.95 7.85 -13.99
N LEU A 125 -7.80 7.25 -14.33
CA LEU A 125 -6.87 6.66 -13.36
C LEU A 125 -6.33 7.70 -12.39
N ILE A 126 -6.06 8.93 -12.84
CA ILE A 126 -5.59 10.02 -11.96
C ILE A 126 -6.63 10.30 -10.88
N THR A 127 -7.89 10.39 -11.28
CA THR A 127 -9.00 10.58 -10.33
C THR A 127 -9.10 9.39 -9.40
N LEU A 128 -9.13 8.16 -9.92
CA LEU A 128 -9.22 6.95 -9.12
C LEU A 128 -8.10 6.88 -8.06
N THR A 129 -6.84 7.02 -8.47
CA THR A 129 -5.70 6.92 -7.54
C THR A 129 -5.61 8.10 -6.58
N SER A 130 -6.08 9.29 -6.95
CA SER A 130 -6.19 10.45 -6.05
C SER A 130 -7.23 10.24 -4.95
N HIS A 131 -8.24 9.41 -5.19
CA HIS A 131 -9.25 9.04 -4.20
C HIS A 131 -8.78 7.98 -3.19
N GLN A 132 -7.54 7.50 -3.28
CA GLN A 132 -6.91 6.72 -2.20
C GLN A 132 -6.81 7.51 -0.89
N PHE A 133 -6.70 8.84 -0.99
CA PHE A 133 -6.51 9.74 0.13
C PHE A 133 -7.86 10.28 0.63
N SER A 134 -8.11 10.12 1.94
CA SER A 134 -9.21 10.80 2.64
C SER A 134 -8.98 12.32 2.68
N VAL A 135 -9.99 13.08 3.12
CA VAL A 135 -9.86 14.52 3.35
C VAL A 135 -8.76 14.80 4.39
N ARG A 136 -8.71 14.03 5.49
CA ARG A 136 -7.64 14.14 6.49
C ARG A 136 -6.26 13.89 5.88
N GLU A 137 -6.13 12.83 5.10
CA GLU A 137 -4.86 12.48 4.46
C GLU A 137 -4.44 13.54 3.43
N ARG A 138 -5.36 14.10 2.64
CA ARG A 138 -5.04 15.21 1.72
C ARG A 138 -4.51 16.44 2.46
N HIS A 139 -5.13 16.80 3.58
CA HIS A 139 -4.61 17.89 4.41
C HIS A 139 -3.22 17.56 4.97
N ALA A 140 -3.01 16.33 5.44
CA ALA A 140 -1.70 15.89 5.92
C ALA A 140 -0.62 15.94 4.82
N ARG A 141 -0.97 15.65 3.56
CA ARG A 141 -0.06 15.82 2.41
C ARG A 141 0.35 17.27 2.20
N GLU A 142 -0.61 18.20 2.27
CA GLU A 142 -0.34 19.63 2.10
C GLU A 142 0.58 20.16 3.21
N VAL A 143 0.30 19.78 4.46
CA VAL A 143 1.14 20.12 5.61
C VAL A 143 2.53 19.53 5.47
N HIS A 144 2.65 18.23 5.15
CA HIS A 144 3.93 17.56 4.94
C HIS A 144 4.74 18.21 3.83
N ALA A 145 4.10 18.55 2.70
CA ALA A 145 4.76 19.23 1.59
C ALA A 145 5.33 20.61 1.97
N SER A 146 4.73 21.28 2.97
CA SER A 146 5.22 22.58 3.45
C SER A 146 6.36 22.48 4.47
N SER A 147 6.39 21.43 5.31
CA SER A 147 7.43 21.23 6.34
C SER A 147 7.67 19.73 6.60
N PRO A 148 8.43 19.04 5.73
CA PRO A 148 8.59 17.58 5.80
C PRO A 148 9.31 17.10 7.07
N LEU A 149 10.28 17.89 7.57
CA LEU A 149 11.10 17.53 8.74
C LEU A 149 10.35 17.65 10.07
N GLU A 150 9.42 18.62 10.17
CA GLU A 150 8.64 18.85 11.38
C GLU A 150 7.41 17.94 11.45
N ASN A 151 6.89 17.52 10.29
CA ASN A 151 5.67 16.73 10.17
C ASN A 151 5.93 15.48 9.32
N PRO A 152 6.60 14.44 9.85
CA PRO A 152 6.82 13.22 9.10
C PRO A 152 5.47 12.57 8.72
N ALA A 153 5.38 12.10 7.48
CA ALA A 153 4.15 11.47 6.99
C ALA A 153 3.90 10.14 7.72
N PRO A 154 2.64 9.86 8.14
CA PRO A 154 2.31 8.55 8.70
C PRO A 154 2.60 7.42 7.70
N PRO A 155 3.04 6.21 8.14
CA PRO A 155 3.46 5.15 7.22
C PRO A 155 2.40 4.74 6.19
N ARG A 156 1.11 4.77 6.57
CA ARG A 156 0.00 4.50 5.63
C ARG A 156 -0.14 5.57 4.56
N LEU A 157 0.15 6.83 4.89
CA LEU A 157 0.13 7.92 3.91
C LEU A 157 1.28 7.76 2.93
N SER A 158 2.51 7.57 3.40
CA SER A 158 3.69 7.34 2.55
C SER A 158 3.50 6.13 1.64
N PHE A 159 2.97 5.02 2.18
CA PHE A 159 2.63 3.84 1.39
C PHE A 159 1.61 4.14 0.27
N LYS A 160 0.58 4.97 0.53
CA LYS A 160 -0.38 5.40 -0.50
C LYS A 160 0.26 6.32 -1.55
N GLU A 161 1.23 7.16 -1.18
CA GLU A 161 2.03 7.94 -2.15
C GLU A 161 2.84 7.02 -3.07
N SER A 162 3.45 5.98 -2.51
CA SER A 162 4.19 4.97 -3.26
C SER A 162 3.26 4.22 -4.22
N LEU A 163 2.05 3.82 -3.78
CA LEU A 163 1.04 3.26 -4.66
C LEU A 163 0.63 4.25 -5.76
N PHE A 164 0.33 5.50 -5.41
CA PHE A 164 -0.03 6.54 -6.38
C PHE A 164 1.06 6.67 -7.46
N THR A 165 2.33 6.76 -7.05
CA THR A 165 3.48 6.84 -7.95
C THR A 165 3.58 5.62 -8.86
N ILE A 166 3.46 4.40 -8.30
CA ILE A 166 3.48 3.15 -9.09
C ILE A 166 2.43 3.19 -10.20
N PHE A 167 1.18 3.55 -9.87
CA PHE A 167 0.11 3.57 -10.87
C PHE A 167 0.28 4.69 -11.91
N MET A 168 0.70 5.89 -11.52
CA MET A 168 0.85 7.01 -12.45
C MET A 168 2.01 6.82 -13.44
N VAL A 169 3.12 6.25 -12.97
CA VAL A 169 4.29 5.96 -13.81
C VAL A 169 4.04 4.72 -14.68
N ALA A 170 3.46 3.64 -14.12
CA ALA A 170 3.17 2.43 -14.90
C ALA A 170 2.12 2.65 -15.98
N SER A 171 1.22 3.64 -15.82
CA SER A 171 0.27 4.04 -16.85
C SER A 171 0.79 5.10 -17.82
N GLY A 172 2.01 5.62 -17.62
CA GLY A 172 2.56 6.73 -18.39
C GLY A 172 1.79 8.05 -18.29
N LEU A 173 0.98 8.22 -17.23
CA LEU A 173 0.18 9.43 -17.00
C LEU A 173 0.98 10.53 -16.29
N GLN A 174 2.06 10.16 -15.61
CA GLN A 174 3.00 11.09 -14.99
C GLN A 174 4.44 10.69 -15.33
N GLY A 175 5.14 11.56 -16.07
CA GLY A 175 6.53 11.29 -16.48
C GLY A 175 6.63 10.29 -17.64
N GLY A 176 7.71 9.51 -17.65
CA GLY A 176 7.89 8.38 -18.56
C GLY A 176 6.95 7.21 -18.22
N SER A 177 6.93 6.20 -19.09
CA SER A 177 6.19 4.96 -18.85
C SER A 177 7.19 3.84 -18.58
N THR A 178 7.29 3.40 -17.33
CA THR A 178 8.12 2.24 -16.95
C THR A 178 7.35 1.31 -16.03
N GLY A 179 7.56 0.01 -16.19
CA GLY A 179 7.11 -1.02 -15.27
C GLY A 179 8.16 -1.34 -14.19
N LEU A 180 9.30 -0.63 -14.16
CA LEU A 180 10.43 -0.93 -13.29
C LEU A 180 10.46 0.05 -12.12
N PHE A 181 10.40 -0.48 -10.90
CA PHE A 181 10.41 0.31 -9.68
C PHE A 181 11.42 -0.25 -8.67
N ALA A 182 11.97 0.64 -7.86
CA ALA A 182 12.80 0.28 -6.71
C ALA A 182 12.28 1.01 -5.47
N LEU A 183 11.98 0.27 -4.40
CA LEU A 183 11.80 0.83 -3.07
C LEU A 183 13.20 0.97 -2.46
N ALA A 184 13.66 2.21 -2.30
CA ALA A 184 15.01 2.53 -1.86
C ALA A 184 14.99 3.20 -0.50
N ASP A 185 15.89 2.75 0.37
CA ASP A 185 16.18 3.42 1.62
C ASP A 185 17.39 4.34 1.42
N GLN A 186 17.38 5.55 1.99
CA GLN A 186 18.44 6.53 1.75
C GLN A 186 19.82 6.05 2.21
N GLU A 187 19.91 5.25 3.27
CA GLU A 187 21.18 4.77 3.81
C GLU A 187 21.58 3.43 3.20
N ARG A 188 20.60 2.55 2.94
CA ARG A 188 20.84 1.15 2.57
C ARG A 188 20.66 0.89 1.08
N GLY A 189 20.23 1.87 0.30
CA GLY A 189 19.97 1.76 -1.14
C GLY A 189 18.73 0.91 -1.44
N ASN A 190 18.69 0.33 -2.65
CA ASN A 190 17.54 -0.46 -3.11
C ASN A 190 17.29 -1.67 -2.19
N GLN A 191 16.08 -1.76 -1.64
CA GLN A 191 15.67 -2.85 -0.74
C GLN A 191 14.78 -3.87 -1.43
N ILE A 192 13.88 -3.40 -2.30
CA ILE A 192 12.91 -4.24 -3.00
C ILE A 192 12.75 -3.71 -4.42
N LEU A 193 12.89 -4.58 -5.41
CA LEU A 193 12.56 -4.25 -6.80
C LEU A 193 11.13 -4.72 -7.10
N LEU A 194 10.34 -3.87 -7.76
CA LEU A 194 9.00 -4.22 -8.23
C LEU A 194 8.96 -4.11 -9.76
N PHE A 195 8.44 -5.14 -10.40
CA PHE A 195 8.31 -5.26 -11.86
C PHE A 195 6.84 -5.35 -12.21
N VAL A 196 6.22 -4.22 -12.54
CA VAL A 196 4.85 -4.14 -13.03
C VAL A 196 4.82 -4.60 -14.48
N ARG A 197 4.22 -5.76 -14.72
CA ARG A 197 4.03 -6.31 -16.07
C ARG A 197 2.90 -5.59 -16.80
N ALA A 198 1.79 -5.38 -16.10
CA ALA A 198 0.57 -4.81 -16.67
C ALA A 198 -0.31 -4.20 -15.58
N LEU A 199 -1.05 -3.15 -15.95
CA LEU A 199 -2.25 -2.74 -15.21
C LEU A 199 -3.43 -3.53 -15.75
N ARG A 200 -4.25 -4.09 -14.86
CA ARG A 200 -5.43 -4.89 -15.22
C ARG A 200 -6.69 -4.28 -14.61
N LEU A 201 -7.80 -4.43 -15.33
CA LEU A 201 -9.11 -3.98 -14.89
C LEU A 201 -9.73 -4.99 -13.91
N ASP A 202 -9.88 -4.60 -12.65
CA ASP A 202 -10.57 -5.38 -11.62
C ASP A 202 -12.02 -4.91 -11.53
N GLY A 203 -12.87 -5.48 -12.41
CA GLY A 203 -14.27 -5.11 -12.50
C GLY A 203 -15.06 -5.41 -11.22
N ALA A 204 -14.70 -6.45 -10.46
CA ALA A 204 -15.38 -6.80 -9.22
C ALA A 204 -15.12 -5.77 -8.12
N ALA A 205 -13.91 -5.22 -8.07
CA ALA A 205 -13.55 -4.13 -7.16
C ALA A 205 -13.89 -2.73 -7.71
N GLY A 206 -14.33 -2.61 -8.97
CA GLY A 206 -14.51 -1.32 -9.64
C GLY A 206 -13.21 -0.50 -9.70
N SER A 207 -12.07 -1.18 -9.88
CA SER A 207 -10.74 -0.59 -9.72
C SER A 207 -9.73 -1.19 -10.71
N VAL A 208 -8.45 -0.90 -10.50
CA VAL A 208 -7.32 -1.52 -11.20
C VAL A 208 -6.43 -2.31 -10.25
N VAL A 209 -5.69 -3.26 -10.81
CA VAL A 209 -4.66 -4.02 -10.13
C VAL A 209 -3.41 -4.07 -11.00
N ALA A 210 -2.25 -3.78 -10.42
CA ALA A 210 -0.96 -4.01 -11.05
C ALA A 210 -0.57 -5.48 -10.84
N ASP A 211 -0.45 -6.20 -11.96
CA ASP A 211 0.13 -7.54 -12.04
C ASP A 211 1.65 -7.37 -12.01
N ALA A 212 2.26 -7.61 -10.84
CA ALA A 212 3.66 -7.29 -10.61
C ALA A 212 4.44 -8.47 -10.03
N ALA A 213 5.76 -8.44 -10.18
CA ALA A 213 6.68 -9.31 -9.45
C ALA A 213 7.48 -8.49 -8.45
N ALA A 214 7.61 -8.98 -7.21
CA ALA A 214 8.42 -8.37 -6.17
C ALA A 214 9.68 -9.20 -5.94
N LEU A 215 10.85 -8.56 -5.96
CA LEU A 215 12.16 -9.17 -5.72
C LEU A 215 12.82 -8.46 -4.52
N PRO A 216 12.76 -9.06 -3.31
CA PRO A 216 13.51 -8.58 -2.16
C PRO A 216 15.03 -8.73 -2.35
N LEU A 217 15.78 -7.64 -2.19
CA LEU A 217 17.24 -7.69 -2.21
C LEU A 217 17.74 -8.07 -0.81
N THR A 218 18.05 -9.36 -0.64
CA THR A 218 18.65 -9.86 0.61
C THR A 218 20.16 -9.79 0.53
N ARG A 219 20.82 -9.69 1.68
CA ARG A 219 22.29 -9.68 1.75
C ARG A 219 22.89 -10.96 1.18
N GLU A 220 22.27 -12.10 1.48
CA GLU A 220 22.69 -13.40 0.93
C GLU A 220 22.65 -13.42 -0.60
N LEU A 221 21.56 -12.88 -1.19
CA LEU A 221 21.40 -12.81 -2.64
C LEU A 221 22.41 -11.86 -3.29
N VAL A 222 22.66 -10.69 -2.68
CA VAL A 222 23.65 -9.73 -3.18
C VAL A 222 25.08 -10.30 -3.06
N ASP A 223 25.42 -10.89 -1.92
CA ASP A 223 26.75 -11.48 -1.66
C ASP A 223 27.03 -12.70 -2.56
N SER A 224 25.99 -13.43 -2.97
CA SER A 224 26.11 -14.55 -3.91
C SER A 224 26.56 -14.15 -5.32
N ARG A 225 26.40 -12.87 -5.69
CA ARG A 225 26.62 -12.31 -7.04
C ARG A 225 25.77 -12.93 -8.15
N GLU A 226 24.78 -13.75 -7.84
CA GLU A 226 23.89 -14.36 -8.84
C GLU A 226 23.15 -13.29 -9.67
N LEU A 227 22.80 -12.16 -9.06
CA LEU A 227 22.12 -11.04 -9.73
C LEU A 227 23.06 -9.94 -10.26
N GLU A 228 24.39 -10.10 -10.19
CA GLU A 228 25.34 -9.01 -10.50
C GLU A 228 25.12 -8.45 -11.91
N THR A 229 25.06 -9.31 -12.92
CA THR A 229 24.84 -8.89 -14.32
C THR A 229 23.46 -8.27 -14.51
N PHE A 230 22.40 -8.85 -13.93
CA PHE A 230 21.05 -8.30 -14.01
C PHE A 230 20.96 -6.89 -13.39
N LEU A 231 21.57 -6.70 -12.22
CA LEU A 231 21.59 -5.40 -11.54
C LEU A 231 22.41 -4.34 -12.30
N LEU A 232 23.48 -4.75 -12.99
CA LEU A 232 24.23 -3.85 -13.88
C LEU A 232 23.39 -3.42 -15.08
N VAL A 233 22.67 -4.34 -15.73
CA VAL A 233 21.76 -4.02 -16.83
C VAL A 233 20.65 -3.07 -16.37
N LEU A 234 20.07 -3.32 -15.19
CA LEU A 234 19.02 -2.49 -14.63
C LEU A 234 19.45 -1.02 -14.45
N ARG A 235 20.73 -0.73 -14.18
CA ARG A 235 21.22 0.66 -14.03
C ARG A 235 21.14 1.47 -15.33
N GLU A 236 21.12 0.81 -16.48
CA GLU A 236 21.02 1.45 -17.80
C GLU A 236 19.56 1.66 -18.23
N LEU A 237 18.59 1.17 -17.46
CA LEU A 237 17.16 1.29 -17.75
C LEU A 237 16.52 2.41 -16.94
N GLU A 238 15.40 2.94 -17.47
CA GLU A 238 14.58 3.90 -16.75
C GLU A 238 13.80 3.19 -15.62
N ILE A 239 14.30 3.35 -14.40
CA ILE A 239 13.70 2.82 -13.17
C ILE A 239 13.14 3.98 -12.35
N CYS A 240 11.89 3.84 -11.91
CA CYS A 240 11.31 4.74 -10.93
C CYS A 240 11.75 4.34 -9.52
N VAL A 241 12.66 5.14 -8.95
CA VAL A 241 13.09 4.98 -7.55
C VAL A 241 12.09 5.70 -6.65
N ILE A 242 11.57 4.98 -5.66
CA ILE A 242 10.68 5.47 -4.63
C ILE A 242 11.47 5.44 -3.32
N ASP A 243 11.82 6.62 -2.81
CA ASP A 243 12.49 6.77 -1.53
C ASP A 243 11.51 6.49 -0.39
N VAL A 244 11.82 5.46 0.41
CA VAL A 244 11.01 5.02 1.55
C VAL A 244 11.81 5.13 2.84
N ASP A 245 11.16 5.58 3.91
CA ASP A 245 11.75 5.56 5.25
C ASP A 245 11.63 4.17 5.92
N ASP A 246 12.23 4.01 7.10
CA ASP A 246 12.17 2.75 7.86
C ASP A 246 10.75 2.26 8.15
N ALA A 247 9.83 3.19 8.42
CA ALA A 247 8.47 2.87 8.83
C ALA A 247 7.60 2.46 7.63
N GLU A 248 7.75 3.13 6.50
CA GLU A 248 7.13 2.78 5.23
C GLU A 248 7.70 1.47 4.69
N LEU A 249 9.03 1.29 4.69
CA LEU A 249 9.65 0.03 4.27
C LEU A 249 9.18 -1.15 5.13
N THR A 250 9.06 -0.93 6.45
CA THR A 250 8.47 -1.92 7.36
C THR A 250 7.04 -2.26 6.97
N LEU A 251 6.24 -1.26 6.57
CA LEU A 251 4.88 -1.49 6.10
C LEU A 251 4.87 -2.27 4.78
N TRP A 252 5.71 -1.92 3.79
CA TRP A 252 5.86 -2.68 2.54
C TRP A 252 6.21 -4.15 2.78
N LYS A 253 7.15 -4.44 3.69
CA LYS A 253 7.51 -5.82 4.08
C LYS A 253 6.34 -6.59 4.69
N ARG A 254 5.41 -5.91 5.37
CA ARG A 254 4.18 -6.53 5.92
C ARG A 254 3.09 -6.73 4.88
N VAL A 255 2.97 -5.80 3.93
CA VAL A 255 1.92 -5.80 2.90
C VAL A 255 2.23 -6.80 1.78
N LEU A 256 3.47 -6.87 1.30
CA LEU A 256 3.85 -7.72 0.15
C LEU A 256 3.49 -9.21 0.31
N PRO A 257 3.68 -9.87 1.47
CA PRO A 257 3.18 -11.22 1.66
C PRO A 257 1.66 -11.32 1.42
N ALA A 258 0.87 -10.38 1.91
CA ALA A 258 -0.58 -10.36 1.67
C ALA A 258 -0.92 -10.17 0.19
N LEU A 259 -0.19 -9.32 -0.53
CA LEU A 259 -0.37 -9.13 -1.98
C LEU A 259 0.05 -10.36 -2.80
N ALA A 260 1.01 -11.14 -2.32
CA ALA A 260 1.40 -12.42 -2.91
C ALA A 260 0.31 -13.48 -2.72
N GLU A 261 -0.20 -13.64 -1.49
CA GLU A 261 -1.32 -14.55 -1.20
C GLU A 261 -2.58 -14.17 -1.98
N ARG A 262 -2.82 -12.87 -2.18
CA ARG A 262 -3.96 -12.35 -2.92
C ARG A 262 -4.05 -12.89 -4.35
N CYS A 263 -2.93 -13.13 -5.04
CA CYS A 263 -2.92 -13.65 -6.41
C CYS A 263 -2.28 -15.03 -6.54
N ARG A 264 -2.12 -15.74 -5.43
CA ARG A 264 -1.41 -17.01 -5.38
C ARG A 264 -2.12 -18.08 -6.20
N THR A 265 -1.41 -18.64 -7.18
CA THR A 265 -1.86 -19.79 -8.00
C THR A 265 -1.05 -21.06 -7.72
N TRP A 266 -0.20 -21.04 -6.70
CA TRP A 266 0.67 -22.13 -6.28
C TRP A 266 0.47 -22.46 -4.80
N SER A 267 0.72 -23.71 -4.40
CA SER A 267 0.55 -24.13 -3.01
C SER A 267 1.79 -23.83 -2.17
N HIS A 268 1.59 -23.64 -0.86
CA HIS A 268 2.69 -23.69 0.11
C HIS A 268 3.16 -25.14 0.28
N GLY A 269 4.46 -25.37 0.09
CA GLY A 269 5.07 -26.70 0.25
C GLY A 269 5.20 -27.15 1.72
N PRO A 270 5.60 -28.41 1.96
CA PRO A 270 5.87 -28.92 3.31
C PRO A 270 7.04 -28.20 4.00
N ASP A 271 8.02 -27.72 3.23
CA ASP A 271 9.21 -26.99 3.73
C ASP A 271 9.01 -25.47 3.78
N CYS A 272 7.78 -24.98 3.60
CA CYS A 272 7.47 -23.56 3.66
C CYS A 272 7.95 -22.95 4.98
N GLU A 273 8.63 -21.81 4.91
CA GLU A 273 9.21 -21.12 6.06
C GLU A 273 8.15 -20.71 7.09
N TYR A 274 6.90 -20.48 6.67
CA TYR A 274 5.78 -20.19 7.56
C TYR A 274 5.36 -21.38 8.44
N ARG A 275 5.72 -22.62 8.08
CA ARG A 275 5.46 -23.82 8.87
C ARG A 275 6.46 -24.03 10.02
N ARG A 276 7.56 -23.27 10.04
CA ARG A 276 8.56 -23.39 11.11
C ARG A 276 7.95 -22.96 12.46
N PRO A 277 8.30 -23.63 13.57
CA PRO A 277 7.82 -23.22 14.89
C PRO A 277 8.15 -21.74 15.19
N GLY A 278 7.14 -20.96 15.56
CA GLY A 278 7.29 -19.54 15.86
C GLY A 278 7.42 -18.60 14.66
N ALA A 279 7.23 -19.11 13.43
CA ALA A 279 7.21 -18.27 12.24
C ALA A 279 6.05 -17.26 12.25
N SER A 280 6.24 -16.16 11.53
CA SER A 280 5.24 -15.13 11.26
C SER A 280 5.18 -14.84 9.77
N ALA A 281 4.14 -14.12 9.34
CA ALA A 281 4.09 -13.52 8.01
C ALA A 281 3.98 -11.99 8.18
N PRO A 282 5.01 -11.21 7.78
CA PRO A 282 6.28 -11.63 7.18
C PRO A 282 7.18 -12.44 8.12
N LEU A 283 8.15 -13.18 7.56
CA LEU A 283 9.10 -14.01 8.32
C LEU A 283 9.96 -13.19 9.29
N THR A 284 10.32 -11.97 8.88
CA THR A 284 11.09 -11.02 9.66
C THR A 284 10.90 -9.62 9.09
N LEU A 285 11.21 -8.60 9.89
CA LEU A 285 11.28 -7.20 9.45
C LEU A 285 12.71 -6.68 9.38
N LEU A 286 13.68 -7.50 9.80
CA LEU A 286 15.09 -7.14 9.77
C LEU A 286 15.54 -6.74 8.36
N SER A 287 16.48 -5.81 8.30
CA SER A 287 17.03 -5.34 7.02
C SER A 287 17.75 -6.46 6.28
N GLU A 288 17.68 -6.43 4.95
CA GLU A 288 18.41 -7.34 4.04
C GLU A 288 18.19 -8.85 4.31
N ARG A 289 17.09 -9.20 4.98
CA ARG A 289 16.69 -10.59 5.26
C ARG A 289 15.45 -10.98 4.46
N GLN A 290 15.35 -12.27 4.16
CA GLN A 290 14.17 -12.85 3.53
C GLN A 290 12.94 -12.67 4.43
N PHE A 291 11.96 -11.89 3.97
CA PHE A 291 10.72 -11.62 4.72
C PHE A 291 9.48 -12.34 4.15
N MET A 292 9.54 -12.86 2.93
CA MET A 292 8.50 -13.70 2.31
C MET A 292 8.94 -15.16 2.25
N CYS A 293 8.00 -16.11 2.28
CA CYS A 293 8.33 -17.50 2.01
C CYS A 293 8.85 -17.69 0.58
N SER A 294 9.75 -18.66 0.38
CA SER A 294 10.28 -19.00 -0.96
C SER A 294 9.30 -19.76 -1.84
N CYS A 295 8.13 -20.19 -1.34
CA CYS A 295 7.18 -20.97 -2.11
C CYS A 295 6.72 -20.29 -3.42
N GLY A 296 6.72 -18.95 -3.46
CA GLY A 296 6.34 -18.16 -4.62
C GLY A 296 7.46 -17.76 -5.56
N ASN A 297 8.72 -18.06 -5.20
CA ASN A 297 9.87 -17.72 -6.00
C ASN A 297 9.79 -18.38 -7.38
N GLY A 298 9.91 -17.60 -8.46
CA GLY A 298 9.83 -18.09 -9.83
C GLY A 298 8.44 -18.57 -10.26
N ARG A 299 7.40 -18.42 -9.43
CA ARG A 299 6.01 -18.78 -9.78
C ARG A 299 5.34 -17.66 -10.58
N LEU A 300 5.94 -17.36 -11.73
CA LEU A 300 5.51 -16.32 -12.66
C LEU A 300 5.08 -16.96 -13.98
N PRO A 301 4.08 -16.40 -14.69
CA PRO A 301 3.77 -16.81 -16.06
C PRO A 301 5.01 -16.73 -16.98
N ALA A 302 5.05 -17.55 -18.03
CA ALA A 302 6.12 -17.50 -19.03
C ALA A 302 6.24 -16.09 -19.65
N ASP A 303 7.46 -15.74 -20.04
CA ASP A 303 7.81 -14.45 -20.65
C ASP A 303 7.28 -13.25 -19.84
N TYR A 304 7.42 -13.33 -18.51
CA TYR A 304 6.80 -12.37 -17.60
C TYR A 304 7.27 -10.93 -17.84
N MET A 305 8.59 -10.72 -17.92
CA MET A 305 9.22 -9.47 -18.31
C MET A 305 10.16 -9.72 -19.48
N ARG A 306 10.26 -8.74 -20.38
CA ARG A 306 11.22 -8.74 -21.50
C ARG A 306 12.47 -7.96 -21.11
N LEU A 307 13.22 -8.47 -20.14
CA LEU A 307 14.48 -7.89 -19.69
C LEU A 307 15.63 -8.87 -19.91
N PRO A 308 16.84 -8.41 -20.26
CA PRO A 308 18.03 -9.25 -20.21
C PRO A 308 18.23 -9.83 -18.81
N GLU A 309 18.69 -11.08 -18.70
CA GLU A 309 18.93 -11.80 -17.43
C GLU A 309 17.68 -11.99 -16.54
N TRP A 310 16.47 -11.78 -17.09
CA TRP A 310 15.24 -11.94 -16.32
C TRP A 310 15.01 -13.38 -15.83
N ASP A 311 15.47 -14.39 -16.57
CA ASP A 311 15.35 -15.80 -16.17
C ASP A 311 16.17 -16.13 -14.91
N VAL A 312 17.19 -15.33 -14.61
CA VAL A 312 17.96 -15.41 -13.36
C VAL A 312 17.22 -14.66 -12.25
N ALA A 313 16.85 -13.40 -12.49
CA ALA A 313 16.16 -12.57 -11.50
C ALA A 313 14.79 -13.14 -11.07
N SER A 314 14.03 -13.68 -12.01
CA SER A 314 12.70 -14.23 -11.78
C SER A 314 12.69 -15.40 -10.80
N ARG A 315 13.79 -16.15 -10.66
CA ARG A 315 13.94 -17.23 -9.67
C ARG A 315 13.87 -16.74 -8.23
N HIS A 316 14.05 -15.45 -8.00
CA HIS A 316 14.03 -14.81 -6.70
C HIS A 316 12.83 -13.87 -6.51
N ALA A 317 11.98 -13.75 -7.53
CA ALA A 317 10.82 -12.86 -7.53
C ALA A 317 9.51 -13.63 -7.26
N VAL A 318 8.58 -12.96 -6.58
CA VAL A 318 7.25 -13.49 -6.23
C VAL A 318 6.18 -12.64 -6.89
N ARG A 319 5.19 -13.25 -7.54
CA ARG A 319 4.04 -12.53 -8.12
C ARG A 319 3.20 -11.88 -7.01
N VAL A 320 2.82 -10.63 -7.19
CA VAL A 320 2.00 -9.84 -6.26
C VAL A 320 0.90 -9.08 -7.02
N ALA A 321 -0.29 -8.98 -6.42
CA ALA A 321 -1.40 -8.16 -6.91
C ALA A 321 -1.48 -6.84 -6.13
N ILE A 322 -0.94 -5.76 -6.68
CA ILE A 322 -0.91 -4.44 -6.03
C ILE A 322 -2.14 -3.65 -6.48
N SER A 323 -2.96 -3.16 -5.55
CA SER A 323 -4.13 -2.30 -5.86
C SER A 323 -3.99 -0.93 -5.22
N PRO A 324 -4.64 0.11 -5.78
CA PRO A 324 -4.84 1.35 -5.04
C PRO A 324 -5.56 1.05 -3.72
N THR A 325 -5.15 1.71 -2.64
CA THR A 325 -5.72 1.45 -1.31
C THR A 325 -6.56 2.63 -0.84
N PHE A 326 -7.88 2.43 -0.82
CA PHE A 326 -8.85 3.48 -0.53
C PHE A 326 -9.16 3.62 0.96
N SER A 327 -9.44 4.85 1.38
CA SER A 327 -9.98 5.13 2.71
C SER A 327 -11.43 4.66 2.83
N SER A 328 -11.81 4.21 4.03
CA SER A 328 -13.16 3.75 4.31
C SER A 328 -14.08 4.95 4.61
N PRO A 329 -15.18 5.16 3.87
CA PRO A 329 -16.13 6.24 4.13
C PRO A 329 -16.90 6.05 5.45
N PHE A 330 -16.81 4.87 6.08
CA PHE A 330 -17.34 4.63 7.43
C PHE A 330 -16.45 5.17 8.54
N VAL A 331 -15.19 5.52 8.21
CA VAL A 331 -14.18 5.96 9.17
C VAL A 331 -13.77 7.41 8.93
N GLU A 332 -13.70 7.83 7.67
CA GLU A 332 -13.19 9.13 7.28
C GLU A 332 -14.01 9.75 6.16
N ASP A 333 -14.02 11.08 6.10
CA ASP A 333 -14.51 11.79 4.93
C ASP A 333 -13.60 11.51 3.73
N VAL A 334 -14.18 11.01 2.65
CA VAL A 334 -13.48 10.73 1.38
C VAL A 334 -13.71 11.81 0.32
N VAL A 335 -14.74 12.62 0.54
CA VAL A 335 -15.11 13.78 -0.29
C VAL A 335 -15.21 14.99 0.63
N ASP A 336 -14.50 16.06 0.26
CA ASP A 336 -14.61 17.34 0.95
C ASP A 336 -15.85 18.08 0.43
N VAL A 337 -16.98 17.87 1.09
CA VAL A 337 -18.27 18.46 0.70
C VAL A 337 -18.27 19.98 0.90
N GLU A 338 -17.50 20.50 1.86
CA GLU A 338 -17.42 21.93 2.13
C GLU A 338 -16.61 22.64 1.06
N MET A 339 -15.44 22.11 0.69
CA MET A 339 -14.67 22.58 -0.45
C MET A 339 -15.49 22.47 -1.73
N LEU A 340 -16.21 21.36 -1.93
CA LEU A 340 -17.09 21.19 -3.09
C LEU A 340 -18.17 22.27 -3.15
N ARG A 341 -18.83 22.57 -2.04
CA ARG A 341 -19.84 23.65 -1.94
C ARG A 341 -19.21 25.02 -2.17
N ALA A 342 -18.05 25.30 -1.58
CA ALA A 342 -17.30 26.55 -1.77
C ALA A 342 -16.91 26.76 -3.25
N GLN A 343 -16.67 25.68 -3.99
CA GLN A 343 -16.41 25.71 -5.43
C GLN A 343 -17.67 25.76 -6.30
N GLY A 344 -18.86 25.93 -5.72
CA GLY A 344 -20.13 26.02 -6.46
C GLY A 344 -20.85 24.68 -6.65
N GLY A 345 -20.53 23.68 -5.83
CA GLY A 345 -21.14 22.35 -5.89
C GLY A 345 -20.72 21.55 -7.14
N LEU A 346 -21.52 20.53 -7.48
CA LEU A 346 -21.29 19.71 -8.67
C LEU A 346 -21.32 20.55 -9.96
N GLU A 347 -22.19 21.57 -10.02
CA GLU A 347 -22.25 22.51 -11.14
C GLU A 347 -20.98 23.36 -11.28
N GLY A 348 -20.26 23.61 -10.19
CA GLY A 348 -18.97 24.31 -10.21
C GLY A 348 -17.81 23.45 -10.73
N LEU A 349 -17.83 22.14 -10.45
CA LEU A 349 -16.87 21.16 -10.99
C LEU A 349 -17.08 20.89 -12.48
N LEU A 350 -18.34 20.79 -12.92
CA LEU A 350 -18.70 20.50 -14.31
C LEU A 350 -18.59 21.73 -15.23
N ARG A 351 -18.31 22.92 -14.69
CA ARG A 351 -18.07 24.11 -15.50
C ARG A 351 -16.71 24.01 -16.18
N ASP A 352 -16.71 24.11 -17.50
CA ASP A 352 -15.50 24.26 -18.30
C ASP A 352 -14.66 25.43 -17.72
N LYS A 353 -13.36 25.20 -17.50
CA LYS A 353 -12.39 26.20 -17.05
C LYS A 353 -11.36 26.49 -18.13
N CYS A 354 -10.90 27.73 -18.21
CA CYS A 354 -9.84 28.13 -19.12
C CYS A 354 -8.56 27.38 -18.75
N ARG A 355 -8.05 26.54 -19.65
CA ARG A 355 -6.88 25.70 -19.40
C ARG A 355 -5.61 26.49 -19.01
N ASN A 356 -5.51 27.75 -19.44
CA ASN A 356 -4.35 28.60 -19.16
C ASN A 356 -4.47 29.39 -17.85
N CYS A 357 -5.67 29.82 -17.44
CA CYS A 357 -5.83 30.77 -16.33
C CYS A 357 -6.99 30.45 -15.38
N ASN A 358 -7.62 29.28 -15.52
CA ASN A 358 -8.72 28.77 -14.71
C ASN A 358 -10.00 29.64 -14.67
N ALA A 359 -10.10 30.68 -15.49
CA ALA A 359 -11.33 31.47 -15.64
C ALA A 359 -12.49 30.59 -16.14
N THR A 360 -13.66 30.71 -15.51
CA THR A 360 -14.89 29.95 -15.83
C THR A 360 -15.73 30.59 -16.92
N GLU A 361 -15.40 31.82 -17.32
CA GLU A 361 -16.10 32.57 -18.36
C GLU A 361 -15.12 33.14 -19.39
N SER A 362 -15.64 33.39 -20.59
CA SER A 362 -14.91 34.10 -21.64
C SER A 362 -14.61 35.54 -21.21
N LYS A 363 -13.46 36.09 -21.62
CA LYS A 363 -13.14 37.53 -21.44
C LYS A 363 -14.17 38.45 -22.11
N LYS A 364 -14.97 37.93 -23.06
CA LYS A 364 -16.07 38.65 -23.72
C LYS A 364 -17.45 38.37 -23.10
N GLY A 365 -17.50 37.66 -21.96
CA GLY A 365 -18.73 37.13 -21.38
C GLY A 365 -19.20 35.85 -22.09
N GLY A 366 -19.85 34.95 -21.33
CA GLY A 366 -20.42 33.71 -21.86
C GLY A 366 -19.45 32.51 -21.87
N ARG A 367 -19.80 31.48 -22.67
CA ARG A 367 -19.09 30.19 -22.69
C ARG A 367 -17.64 30.34 -23.16
N LEU A 368 -16.76 29.51 -22.60
CA LEU A 368 -15.36 29.43 -23.03
C LEU A 368 -15.24 29.00 -24.50
N LEU A 369 -14.19 29.49 -25.15
CA LEU A 369 -13.82 29.10 -26.50
C LEU A 369 -13.18 27.71 -26.46
N LYS A 370 -13.80 26.73 -27.11
CA LYS A 370 -13.19 25.41 -27.28
C LYS A 370 -12.15 25.44 -28.41
N CYS A 371 -11.07 24.70 -28.24
CA CYS A 371 -10.07 24.50 -29.29
C CYS A 371 -10.74 23.92 -30.53
N THR A 372 -10.60 24.60 -31.67
CA THR A 372 -11.30 24.22 -32.91
C THR A 372 -10.85 22.88 -33.47
N ARG A 373 -9.63 22.44 -33.14
CA ARG A 373 -9.04 21.18 -33.62
C ARG A 373 -9.50 19.98 -32.79
N CYS A 374 -9.32 20.01 -31.47
CA CYS A 374 -9.57 18.85 -30.62
C CYS A 374 -10.89 18.91 -29.84
N ARG A 375 -11.51 20.09 -29.73
CA ARG A 375 -12.71 20.38 -28.91
C ARG A 375 -12.61 20.02 -27.41
N ALA A 376 -11.50 19.43 -26.95
CA ALA A 376 -11.28 19.01 -25.57
C ALA A 376 -10.81 20.15 -24.65
N ALA A 377 -9.97 21.08 -25.16
CA ALA A 377 -9.48 22.21 -24.36
C ALA A 377 -10.38 23.45 -24.49
N ALA A 378 -10.63 24.13 -23.37
CA ALA A 378 -11.41 25.37 -23.30
C ALA A 378 -10.55 26.57 -22.86
N TYR A 379 -10.81 27.76 -23.40
CA TYR A 379 -10.05 28.98 -23.14
C TYR A 379 -10.96 30.20 -23.00
N CYS A 380 -10.63 31.11 -22.08
CA CYS A 380 -11.40 32.36 -21.92
C CYS A 380 -11.14 33.38 -23.04
N SER A 381 -10.08 33.18 -23.83
CA SER A 381 -9.71 34.05 -24.95
C SER A 381 -8.70 33.36 -25.86
N GLN A 382 -8.61 33.80 -27.11
CA GLN A 382 -7.55 33.36 -28.03
C GLN A 382 -6.15 33.66 -27.48
N GLU A 383 -6.00 34.70 -26.67
CA GLU A 383 -4.73 35.04 -26.02
C GLU A 383 -4.28 33.93 -25.05
N CYS A 384 -5.21 33.42 -24.22
CA CYS A 384 -4.95 32.29 -23.32
C CYS A 384 -4.64 31.00 -24.11
N GLN A 385 -5.35 30.76 -25.21
CA GLN A 385 -5.03 29.62 -26.09
C GLN A 385 -3.62 29.73 -26.67
N ARG A 386 -3.20 30.91 -27.15
CA ARG A 386 -1.84 31.12 -27.69
C ARG A 386 -0.76 30.94 -26.64
N LYS A 387 -1.00 31.39 -25.40
CA LYS A 387 -0.07 31.22 -24.27
C LYS A 387 0.12 29.74 -23.92
N ASP A 388 -0.97 28.97 -23.90
CA ASP A 388 -0.94 27.53 -23.63
C ASP A 388 -0.48 26.69 -24.83
N TRP A 389 -0.48 27.24 -26.06
CA TRP A 389 -0.26 26.48 -27.30
C TRP A 389 1.03 25.66 -27.30
N LYS A 390 2.12 26.16 -26.70
CA LYS A 390 3.39 25.42 -26.63
C LYS A 390 3.24 24.06 -25.94
N LYS A 391 2.39 23.99 -24.91
CA LYS A 391 2.05 22.76 -24.18
C LYS A 391 0.94 22.01 -24.90
N HIS A 392 -0.18 22.68 -25.18
CA HIS A 392 -1.36 22.06 -25.76
C HIS A 392 -1.13 21.38 -27.11
N ARG A 393 -0.30 21.95 -27.99
CA ARG A 393 -0.07 21.40 -29.34
C ARG A 393 0.45 19.96 -29.33
N MET A 394 1.13 19.54 -28.26
CA MET A 394 1.68 18.18 -28.11
C MET A 394 0.56 17.16 -27.85
N GLU A 395 -0.56 17.61 -27.28
CA GLU A 395 -1.70 16.78 -26.90
C GLU A 395 -2.93 17.01 -27.80
N CYS A 396 -2.85 17.99 -28.71
CA CYS A 396 -3.99 18.43 -29.53
C CYS A 396 -4.20 17.49 -30.73
N LYS A 397 -5.04 16.47 -30.54
CA LYS A 397 -5.48 15.55 -31.60
C LYS A 397 -6.78 16.06 -32.28
N PRO A 398 -6.92 15.95 -33.62
CA PRO A 398 -8.19 16.24 -34.29
C PRO A 398 -9.32 15.37 -33.72
N VAL A 399 -10.55 15.89 -33.73
CA VAL A 399 -11.72 15.03 -33.47
C VAL A 399 -11.90 14.15 -34.70
N ASP A 400 -11.84 12.83 -34.52
CA ASP A 400 -12.24 11.89 -35.57
C ASP A 400 -13.76 12.03 -35.79
N ASP A 401 -14.18 12.21 -37.05
CA ASP A 401 -15.59 12.40 -37.45
C ASP A 401 -16.43 11.12 -37.26
#